data_AF-A0A7T5ESU5-F1
#
_entry.id   AF-A0A7T5ESU5-F1
#
_cell.length_a   1.000
_cell.length_b   1.000
_cell.length_c   1.000
_cell.angle_alpha   90.00
_cell.angle_beta   90.00
_cell.angle_gamma   90.00
#
_symmetry.space_group_name_H-M   'P 1'
#
loop_
_entity.id
_entity.type
_entity.pdbx_description
1 polymer ?
#
loop_
_entity_poly.entity_id
_entity_poly.type
_entity_poly.pdbx_seq_one_letter_code
_entity_poly.pdbx_strand_id
1 'polypeptide(L)'
;MKQLAKLCDEFEANGFGQLSQIIEEQLDDLVTTYSYAWVRQAMTEAVEYNKRSLKYMRRVLSTWNAEGGPDAAKAKHEAAVSSQTLLYV
;
A
#
# COMPACT_ATOMS: atom_id res chain seq x y z
N MET A 1 -4.71 7.43 17.64
CA MET A 1 -3.47 7.08 18.38
C MET A 1 -3.01 5.64 18.11
N LYS A 2 -3.77 4.57 18.45
CA LYS A 2 -3.26 3.18 18.34
C LYS A 2 -2.93 2.67 16.92
N GLN A 3 -3.57 3.21 15.88
CA GLN A 3 -3.39 2.74 14.50
C GLN A 3 -2.08 3.22 13.85
N LEU A 4 -1.68 4.47 14.09
CA LEU A 4 -0.43 5.03 13.56
C LEU A 4 0.80 4.32 14.15
N ALA A 5 0.83 4.15 15.47
CA ALA A 5 1.92 3.43 16.15
C ALA A 5 2.10 2.01 15.58
N LYS A 6 0.99 1.29 15.42
CA LYS A 6 1.00 -0.04 14.80
C LYS A 6 1.51 -0.02 13.35
N LEU A 7 1.18 1.00 12.58
CA LEU A 7 1.65 1.14 11.21
C LEU A 7 3.16 1.39 11.15
N CYS A 8 3.69 2.17 12.08
CA CYS A 8 5.13 2.44 12.20
C CYS A 8 5.89 1.16 12.55
N ASP A 9 5.37 0.37 13.50
CA ASP A 9 5.93 -0.95 13.82
C ASP A 9 5.92 -1.88 12.59
N GLU A 10 4.81 -1.93 11.85
CA GLU A 10 4.68 -2.72 10.62
C GLU A 10 5.64 -2.23 9.51
N PHE A 11 5.91 -0.92 9.44
CA PHE A 11 6.81 -0.33 8.45
C PHE A 11 8.26 -0.79 8.65
N GLU A 12 8.77 -0.73 9.88
CA GLU A 12 10.12 -1.20 10.20
C GLU A 12 10.23 -2.72 10.05
N ALA A 13 9.23 -3.48 10.54
CA ALA A 13 9.22 -4.93 10.47
C ALA A 13 9.24 -5.48 9.03
N ASN A 14 8.57 -4.78 8.10
CA ASN A 14 8.55 -5.15 6.69
C ASN A 14 9.80 -4.68 5.91
N GLY A 15 10.77 -4.03 6.58
CA GLY A 15 12.04 -3.65 5.99
C GLY A 15 11.95 -2.51 4.99
N PHE A 16 11.07 -1.53 5.24
CA PHE A 16 11.02 -0.28 4.46
C PHE A 16 12.16 0.68 4.81
N GLY A 17 12.90 0.40 5.88
CA GLY A 17 14.00 1.20 6.38
C GLY A 17 13.78 1.64 7.82
N GLN A 18 14.66 2.51 8.28
CA GLN A 18 14.62 3.03 9.65
C GLN A 18 13.49 4.06 9.78
N LEU A 19 12.69 3.96 10.83
CA LEU A 19 11.69 4.98 11.13
C LEU A 19 12.41 6.28 11.53
N SER A 20 12.03 7.38 10.90
CA SER A 20 12.47 8.72 11.28
C SER A 20 11.24 9.59 11.50
N GLN A 21 11.40 10.68 12.23
CA GLN A 21 10.29 11.61 12.52
C GLN A 21 9.59 12.09 11.24
N ILE A 22 10.36 12.36 10.18
CA ILE A 22 9.83 12.76 8.86
C ILE A 22 9.04 11.63 8.18
N ILE A 23 9.39 10.36 8.42
CA ILE A 23 8.65 9.21 7.90
C ILE A 23 7.36 9.00 8.69
N GLU A 24 7.41 9.17 10.01
CA GLU A 24 6.24 9.09 10.88
C GLU A 24 5.19 10.15 10.50
N GLU A 25 5.61 11.41 10.31
CA GLU A 25 4.74 12.49 9.83
C GLU A 25 4.13 12.16 8.46
N GLN A 26 4.94 11.67 7.51
CA GLN A 26 4.42 11.24 6.20
C GLN A 26 3.41 10.09 6.30
N LEU A 27 3.61 9.14 7.22
CA LEU A 27 2.67 8.05 7.43
C LEU A 27 1.36 8.56 8.05
N ASP A 28 1.44 9.50 8.99
CA ASP A 28 0.27 10.14 9.59
C ASP A 28 -0.53 10.94 8.56
N ASP A 29 0.14 11.69 7.69
CA ASP A 29 -0.48 12.40 6.57
C ASP A 29 -1.23 11.45 5.63
N LEU A 30 -0.61 10.30 5.29
CA LEU A 30 -1.24 9.29 4.44
C LEU A 30 -2.45 8.66 5.11
N VAL A 31 -2.37 8.35 6.40
CA VAL A 31 -3.47 7.77 7.17
C VAL A 31 -4.62 8.77 7.30
N THR A 32 -4.30 10.05 7.50
CA THR A 32 -5.29 11.14 7.57
C THR A 32 -5.96 11.36 6.21
N THR A 33 -5.22 11.23 5.10
CA THR A 33 -5.74 11.45 3.75
C THR A 33 -6.56 10.27 3.22
N TYR A 34 -6.09 9.03 3.39
CA TYR A 34 -6.64 7.85 2.72
C TYR A 34 -7.26 6.80 3.66
N SER A 35 -7.18 6.99 4.98
CA SER A 35 -7.50 6.01 6.03
C SER A 35 -6.42 4.95 6.26
N TYR A 36 -6.35 4.46 7.51
CA TYR A 36 -5.44 3.41 7.93
C TYR A 36 -5.54 2.12 7.09
N ALA A 37 -6.77 1.71 6.73
CA ALA A 37 -7.00 0.47 6.00
C ALA A 37 -6.32 0.50 4.61
N TRP A 38 -6.43 1.63 3.90
CA TRP A 38 -5.81 1.80 2.60
C TRP A 38 -4.29 1.82 2.72
N VAL A 39 -3.74 2.60 3.65
CA VAL A 39 -2.28 2.69 3.80
C VAL A 39 -1.66 1.33 4.14
N ARG A 40 -2.34 0.54 4.98
CA ARG A 40 -1.89 -0.82 5.32
C ARG A 40 -1.93 -1.78 4.13
N GLN A 41 -2.98 -1.73 3.32
CA GLN A 41 -3.06 -2.55 2.11
C GLN A 41 -1.99 -2.12 1.09
N ALA A 42 -1.78 -0.82 0.90
CA ALA A 42 -0.74 -0.32 0.00
C ALA A 42 0.67 -0.69 0.48
N MET A 43 0.89 -0.77 1.80
CA MET A 43 2.13 -1.29 2.38
C MET A 43 2.31 -2.77 2.05
N THR A 44 1.26 -3.58 2.21
CA THR A 44 1.28 -5.01 1.88
C THR A 44 1.63 -5.21 0.40
N GLU A 45 1.00 -4.45 -0.49
CA GLU A 45 1.29 -4.48 -1.92
C GLU A 45 2.75 -4.09 -2.22
N ALA A 46 3.26 -3.04 -1.56
CA ALA A 46 4.66 -2.64 -1.70
C ALA A 46 5.66 -3.75 -1.26
N VAL A 47 5.30 -4.55 -0.26
CA VAL A 47 6.10 -5.73 0.16
C VAL A 47 6.04 -6.83 -0.89
N GLU A 48 4.84 -7.19 -1.36
CA GLU A 48 4.63 -8.23 -2.38
C GLU A 48 5.38 -7.96 -3.68
N TYR A 49 5.36 -6.70 -4.15
CA TYR A 49 6.11 -6.29 -5.35
C TYR A 49 7.60 -6.02 -5.09
N ASN A 50 8.08 -6.21 -3.86
CA ASN A 50 9.43 -5.85 -3.45
C ASN A 50 9.79 -4.38 -3.76
N LYS A 51 8.80 -3.48 -3.69
CA LYS A 51 8.90 -2.02 -3.90
C LYS A 51 8.66 -1.26 -2.60
N ARG A 52 9.32 -1.69 -1.52
CA ARG A 52 9.20 -1.20 -0.14
C ARG A 52 9.63 0.27 0.03
N SER A 53 8.84 1.20 -0.47
CA SER A 53 9.11 2.64 -0.40
C SER A 53 7.83 3.47 -0.27
N LEU A 54 7.87 4.55 0.50
CA LEU A 54 6.74 5.49 0.64
C LEU A 54 6.33 6.11 -0.70
N LYS A 55 7.29 6.32 -1.61
CA LYS A 55 7.01 6.81 -2.97
C LYS A 55 6.12 5.83 -3.74
N TYR A 56 6.39 4.53 -3.63
CA TYR A 56 5.58 3.50 -4.26
C TYR A 56 4.20 3.41 -3.59
N MET A 57 4.13 3.40 -2.25
CA MET A 57 2.85 3.43 -1.52
C MET A 57 1.98 4.62 -1.93
N ARG A 58 2.56 5.84 -2.03
CA ARG A 58 1.85 7.03 -2.53
C ARG A 58 1.26 6.83 -3.92
N ARG A 59 2.02 6.18 -4.82
CA ARG A 59 1.54 5.89 -6.16
C ARG A 59 0.36 4.93 -6.15
N VAL A 60 0.45 3.84 -5.37
CA VAL A 60 -0.65 2.87 -5.20
C VAL A 60 -1.90 3.56 -4.67
N LEU A 61 -1.76 4.34 -3.58
CA LEU A 61 -2.87 5.09 -2.98
C LEU A 61 -3.49 6.10 -3.95
N SER A 62 -2.67 6.82 -4.72
CA SER A 62 -3.16 7.75 -5.74
C SER A 62 -3.91 7.03 -6.86
N THR A 63 -3.46 5.85 -7.27
CA THR A 63 -4.16 5.02 -8.26
C THR A 63 -5.50 4.55 -7.71
N TRP A 64 -5.52 3.99 -6.50
CA TRP A 64 -6.77 3.56 -5.85
C TRP A 64 -7.76 4.71 -5.67
N ASN A 65 -7.29 5.89 -5.30
CA ASN A 65 -8.14 7.07 -5.17
C ASN A 65 -8.80 7.46 -6.50
N ALA A 66 -8.10 7.29 -7.62
CA ALA A 66 -8.66 7.52 -8.96
C ALA A 66 -9.61 6.40 -9.41
N GLU A 67 -9.37 5.15 -8.97
CA GLU A 67 -10.14 3.97 -9.35
C GLU A 67 -11.35 3.69 -8.45
N GLY A 68 -11.54 4.45 -7.37
CA GLY A 68 -12.64 4.30 -6.42
C GLY A 68 -12.35 3.35 -5.25
N GLY A 69 -11.10 2.93 -5.09
CA GLY A 69 -10.61 2.22 -3.90
C GLY A 69 -9.78 0.97 -4.19
N PRO A 70 -9.17 0.39 -3.14
CA PRO A 70 -8.35 -0.81 -3.25
C PRO A 70 -9.11 -2.03 -3.78
N ASP A 71 -10.38 -2.19 -3.40
CA ASP A 71 -11.20 -3.32 -3.84
C ASP A 71 -11.45 -3.28 -5.36
N ALA A 72 -11.67 -2.07 -5.91
CA ALA A 72 -11.84 -1.86 -7.34
C ALA A 72 -10.56 -2.16 -8.14
N ALA A 73 -9.40 -1.78 -7.59
CA ALA A 73 -8.10 -2.05 -8.21
C ALA A 73 -7.78 -3.56 -8.20
N LYS A 74 -8.06 -4.24 -7.08
CA LYS A 74 -7.83 -5.69 -6.93
C LYS A 74 -8.65 -6.50 -7.92
N ALA A 75 -9.93 -6.15 -8.12
CA ALA A 75 -10.80 -6.80 -9.09
C ALA A 75 -10.28 -6.73 -10.54
N LYS A 76 -9.65 -5.61 -10.92
CA LYS A 76 -9.04 -5.47 -12.26
C LYS A 76 -7.81 -6.34 -12.42
N HIS A 77 -6.96 -6.42 -11.40
CA HIS A 77 -5.76 -7.24 -11.43
C HIS A 77 -6.12 -8.72 -11.53
N GLU A 78 -7.12 -9.16 -10.76
CA GLU A 78 -7.64 -10.52 -10.78
C GLU A 78 -8.25 -10.89 -12.16
N ALA A 79 -8.93 -9.94 -12.81
CA ALA A 79 -9.43 -10.10 -14.18
C ALA A 79 -8.29 -10.18 -15.23
N ALA A 80 -7.21 -9.41 -15.05
CA ALA A 80 -6.05 -9.42 -15.95
C ALA A 80 -5.23 -10.72 -15.83
N VAL A 81 -4.98 -11.19 -14.60
CA VAL A 81 -4.25 -12.44 -14.31
C VAL A 81 -5.03 -13.67 -14.82
N SER A 82 -6.35 -13.67 -14.67
CA SER A 82 -7.21 -14.74 -15.19
C SER A 82 -7.17 -14.84 -16.72
N SER A 83 -7.07 -13.70 -17.42
CA SER A 83 -6.91 -13.68 -18.89
C SER A 83 -5.53 -14.16 -19.34
N GLN A 84 -4.49 -13.97 -18.52
CA GLN A 84 -3.11 -14.32 -18.86
C GLN A 84 -2.80 -15.81 -18.61
N THR A 85 -3.60 -16.49 -17.79
CA THR A 85 -3.45 -17.93 -17.49
C THR A 85 -3.96 -18.82 -18.65
N LEU A 86 -4.85 -18.31 -19.52
CA LEU A 86 -5.41 -19.07 -20.65
C LEU A 86 -4.48 -19.20 -21.88
N LEU A 87 -3.28 -18.60 -21.84
CA LEU A 87 -2.27 -18.75 -22.92
C LEU A 87 -1.19 -19.79 -22.61
N TYR A 88 -1.31 -20.51 -21.49
CA TYR A 88 -0.29 -21.47 -21.03
C TYR A 88 -0.84 -22.89 -20.77
N VAL A 89 -1.93 -23.27 -21.45
CA VAL A 89 -2.49 -24.64 -21.42
C VAL A 89 -2.60 -25.19 -22.83
#